data_AF-A0A2I0A569-F1
#
_entry.id   AF-A0A2I0A569-F1
#
_cell.length_a   1.000
_cell.length_b   1.000
_cell.length_c   1.000
_cell.angle_alpha   90.00
_cell.angle_beta   90.00
_cell.angle_gamma   90.00
#
_symmetry.space_group_name_H-M   'P 1'
#
loop_
_entity.id
_entity.type
_entity.pdbx_description
1 polymer ?
#
loop_
_entity_poly.entity_id
_entity_poly.type
_entity_poly.pdbx_seq_one_letter_code
_entity_poly.pdbx_strand_id
1 'polypeptide(L)'
;MMVPADDRFGFGPPPLGEEMESLPLTDGPLGRFDPLLHPLHSDSPSSSPSSPTSSFPDPPSYAEAVFLPAEDSSNGVPSASPRRRSGGDSDYLNITVSDPQKESEPTVSLVPGAGTFISYLITTNTSASDLSGSPQEFSVRRRFRDVVVLADRLAESYRGFVIPPRPDKSVVESQVMHKHEFVEQRRSALENYLLKLAAHPVIGKSDELKIFLQASGKFPLPATTDMASRVLDGAVRLPKQLFGAGEAGSGYVAAPQDVVQPAKGGRDLLRMFKELKQSMANDWGGAKLSLVEEDKAFLTRKERVLELEQQLATASQQAEALVKAQQDMSETTGELGLAFFKLGKFETEEAVYDSQRMRVADFKQVATAAVKASRMYRESNTLTVKHLDKLHEYYGLMLAVRQAFSDRSNALVTLQTILADLSSLHAREEKVEAASSKIFGGDKTRIRKLEEYKETIRITEDAKSIAVKEYERIKENNRSELDRLDKERHEDFLSMIKGFVINQTGYAEKLAGIWSQVAGETSRYASRRK
;
A
#
# COMPACT_ATOMS: atom_id res chain seq x y z
N MET A 1 -19.19 -10.76 -53.18
CA MET A 1 -17.87 -11.35 -53.52
C MET A 1 -16.88 -10.84 -52.48
N MET A 2 -16.81 -11.52 -51.35
CA MET A 2 -15.86 -11.28 -50.26
C MET A 2 -15.47 -12.65 -49.74
N VAL A 3 -14.17 -12.89 -49.70
CA VAL A 3 -13.54 -14.04 -49.04
C VAL A 3 -13.18 -13.58 -47.62
N PRO A 4 -13.48 -14.34 -46.57
CA PRO A 4 -12.78 -14.23 -45.30
C PRO A 4 -11.73 -15.34 -45.15
N ALA A 5 -10.63 -14.97 -44.49
CA ALA A 5 -9.47 -15.79 -44.21
C ALA A 5 -9.70 -16.74 -43.02
N ASP A 6 -8.99 -17.87 -43.06
CA ASP A 6 -8.93 -18.94 -42.07
C ASP A 6 -8.50 -18.48 -40.68
N ASP A 7 -9.32 -18.80 -39.67
CA ASP A 7 -8.90 -18.93 -38.27
C ASP A 7 -8.32 -20.35 -38.08
N ARG A 8 -7.01 -20.44 -37.88
CA ARG A 8 -6.37 -21.63 -37.27
C ARG A 8 -6.06 -21.29 -35.83
N PHE A 9 -6.27 -22.28 -34.95
CA PHE A 9 -6.13 -22.28 -33.48
C PHE A 9 -7.43 -22.02 -32.70
N GLY A 10 -8.33 -23.01 -32.74
CA GLY A 10 -9.46 -23.11 -31.81
C GLY A 10 -9.01 -23.66 -30.45
N PHE A 11 -9.20 -22.88 -29.40
CA PHE A 11 -9.32 -23.37 -28.02
C PHE A 11 -10.73 -23.07 -27.54
N GLY A 12 -11.57 -24.11 -27.45
CA GLY A 12 -12.86 -24.05 -26.77
C GLY A 12 -12.71 -24.33 -25.27
N PRO A 13 -13.65 -23.86 -24.41
CA PRO A 13 -13.60 -24.02 -22.97
C PRO A 13 -13.94 -25.47 -22.53
N PRO A 14 -13.53 -25.91 -21.32
CA PRO A 14 -13.76 -27.29 -20.87
C PRO A 14 -15.19 -27.47 -20.31
N PRO A 15 -15.77 -28.69 -20.38
CA PRO A 15 -17.05 -28.98 -19.73
C PRO A 15 -16.86 -29.35 -18.26
N LEU A 16 -17.85 -28.99 -17.45
CA LEU A 16 -18.01 -29.32 -16.04
C LEU A 16 -18.73 -30.67 -15.88
N GLY A 17 -18.17 -31.53 -15.02
CA GLY A 17 -18.90 -32.48 -14.18
C GLY A 17 -19.40 -33.77 -14.82
N GLU A 18 -18.65 -34.86 -14.64
CA GLU A 18 -19.21 -36.22 -14.56
C GLU A 18 -18.58 -36.98 -13.39
N GLU A 19 -19.43 -37.79 -12.76
CA GLU A 19 -19.35 -38.35 -11.42
C GLU A 19 -18.39 -39.57 -11.34
N MET A 20 -17.82 -39.81 -10.15
CA MET A 20 -17.01 -40.99 -9.86
C MET A 20 -17.88 -42.26 -9.85
N GLU A 21 -17.72 -43.11 -10.85
CA GLU A 21 -18.21 -44.50 -10.80
C GLU A 21 -17.12 -45.46 -10.32
N SER A 22 -17.41 -46.11 -9.19
CA SER A 22 -16.64 -47.17 -8.55
C SER A 22 -16.68 -48.47 -9.36
N LEU A 23 -15.53 -49.11 -9.60
CA LEU A 23 -15.46 -50.47 -10.16
C LEU A 23 -15.10 -51.52 -9.09
N PRO A 24 -15.68 -52.75 -9.18
CA PRO A 24 -15.73 -53.71 -8.09
C PRO A 24 -14.51 -54.65 -8.02
N LEU A 25 -14.28 -55.15 -6.81
CA LEU A 25 -13.34 -56.20 -6.45
C LEU A 25 -13.78 -57.57 -7.00
N THR A 26 -12.86 -58.33 -7.59
CA THR A 26 -13.00 -59.78 -7.76
C THR A 26 -11.81 -60.50 -7.13
N ASP A 27 -12.15 -61.49 -6.30
CA ASP A 27 -11.28 -62.36 -5.52
C ASP A 27 -10.63 -63.49 -6.36
N GLY A 28 -9.39 -63.88 -6.00
CA GLY A 28 -8.82 -65.21 -6.27
C GLY A 28 -7.29 -65.24 -6.53
N PRO A 29 -6.55 -66.31 -6.16
CA PRO A 29 -5.76 -66.24 -4.92
C PRO A 29 -4.27 -66.66 -5.02
N LEU A 30 -3.57 -66.39 -3.90
CA LEU A 30 -2.35 -67.00 -3.34
C LEU A 30 -0.97 -66.37 -3.65
N GLY A 31 -0.31 -65.92 -2.57
CA GLY A 31 1.13 -65.63 -2.56
C GLY A 31 1.61 -64.70 -1.43
N ARG A 32 1.20 -64.97 -0.19
CA ARG A 32 1.51 -64.21 1.05
C ARG A 32 3.00 -64.32 1.41
N PHE A 33 3.65 -63.22 1.84
CA PHE A 33 4.37 -63.08 3.13
C PHE A 33 5.07 -61.71 3.21
N ASP A 34 4.52 -60.82 4.04
CA ASP A 34 5.10 -59.55 4.48
C ASP A 34 5.27 -59.64 6.02
N PRO A 35 6.49 -59.53 6.58
CA PRO A 35 6.71 -59.80 8.00
C PRO A 35 7.06 -58.53 8.78
N LEU A 36 6.09 -57.65 9.08
CA LEU A 36 6.28 -56.57 10.07
C LEU A 36 4.99 -56.13 10.78
N LEU A 37 4.38 -56.97 11.63
CA LEU A 37 3.42 -56.59 12.69
C LEU A 37 3.37 -57.76 13.69
N HIS A 38 3.87 -57.76 14.94
CA HIS A 38 3.56 -56.93 16.11
C HIS A 38 4.47 -57.34 17.33
N PRO A 39 4.46 -56.61 18.47
CA PRO A 39 5.54 -56.48 19.46
C PRO A 39 5.36 -57.36 20.72
N LEU A 40 6.38 -57.43 21.61
CA LEU A 40 6.23 -57.54 23.08
C LEU A 40 7.57 -57.28 23.84
N HIS A 41 7.49 -56.47 24.90
CA HIS A 41 8.46 -56.29 26.00
C HIS A 41 8.48 -57.57 26.91
N SER A 42 9.38 -57.89 27.83
CA SER A 42 10.46 -57.22 28.61
C SER A 42 11.44 -58.29 29.13
N ASP A 43 12.69 -57.91 29.44
CA ASP A 43 13.35 -58.12 30.76
C ASP A 43 14.86 -57.82 30.70
N SER A 44 15.34 -57.13 31.73
CA SER A 44 16.76 -56.84 32.05
C SER A 44 17.09 -57.59 33.38
N PRO A 45 18.36 -57.86 33.79
CA PRO A 45 19.36 -56.81 34.03
C PRO A 45 20.88 -57.16 33.93
N SER A 46 21.66 -56.07 33.99
CA SER A 46 23.00 -55.92 34.61
C SER A 46 24.27 -56.33 33.83
N SER A 47 25.10 -55.34 33.48
CA SER A 47 26.32 -54.95 34.22
C SER A 47 27.27 -54.12 33.34
N SER A 48 27.70 -52.98 33.86
CA SER A 48 28.79 -52.14 33.32
C SER A 48 30.08 -52.42 34.12
N PRO A 49 31.30 -52.19 33.58
CA PRO A 49 31.92 -50.88 33.75
C PRO A 49 32.92 -50.40 32.68
N SER A 50 33.17 -49.07 32.74
CA SER A 50 34.41 -48.31 32.44
C SER A 50 34.86 -48.00 31.00
N SER A 51 35.02 -46.69 30.76
CA SER A 51 35.51 -45.94 29.57
C SER A 51 37.03 -46.08 29.33
N PRO A 52 37.60 -45.57 28.20
CA PRO A 52 37.94 -44.13 28.10
C PRO A 52 37.75 -43.46 26.71
N THR A 53 37.31 -42.19 26.78
CA THR A 53 37.60 -41.02 25.92
C THR A 53 38.09 -41.21 24.48
N SER A 54 37.28 -40.75 23.51
CA SER A 54 37.78 -40.10 22.29
C SER A 54 36.91 -38.89 21.94
N SER A 55 37.51 -37.72 22.09
CA SER A 55 36.97 -36.42 21.73
C SER A 55 36.84 -36.28 20.21
N PHE A 56 35.62 -36.33 19.68
CA PHE A 56 35.28 -35.79 18.37
C PHE A 56 34.39 -34.56 18.58
N PRO A 57 34.67 -33.42 17.93
CA PRO A 57 33.83 -32.23 18.08
C PRO A 57 32.45 -32.51 17.48
N ASP A 58 31.40 -32.12 18.20
CA ASP A 58 30.04 -32.13 17.70
C ASP A 58 29.94 -31.27 16.43
N PRO A 59 29.16 -31.70 15.41
CA PRO A 59 28.99 -30.92 14.19
C PRO A 59 28.24 -29.61 14.50
N PRO A 60 28.54 -28.53 13.77
CA PRO A 60 27.96 -27.22 14.04
C PRO A 60 26.43 -27.25 13.85
N SER A 61 25.74 -26.55 14.74
CA SER A 61 24.30 -26.33 14.68
C SER A 61 23.92 -25.59 13.39
N TYR A 62 22.71 -25.84 12.88
CA TYR A 62 22.10 -25.23 11.70
C TYR A 62 22.30 -23.70 11.59
N ALA A 63 22.43 -23.00 12.72
CA ALA A 63 22.72 -21.56 12.77
C ALA A 63 24.13 -21.19 12.28
N GLU A 64 25.16 -22.01 12.50
CA GLU A 64 26.55 -21.65 12.16
C GLU A 64 26.87 -21.83 10.67
N ALA A 65 26.21 -22.76 9.97
CA ALA A 65 26.41 -22.98 8.54
C ALA A 65 25.80 -21.88 7.65
N VAL A 66 24.87 -21.10 8.19
CA VAL A 66 24.11 -20.06 7.46
C VAL A 66 24.76 -18.67 7.57
N PHE A 67 25.60 -18.42 8.59
CA PHE A 67 26.14 -17.09 8.90
C PHE A 67 27.66 -16.93 8.71
N LEU A 68 28.36 -17.84 8.03
CA LEU A 68 29.77 -17.60 7.69
C LEU A 68 29.92 -16.50 6.62
N PRO A 69 30.70 -15.43 6.87
CA PRO A 69 31.11 -14.51 5.81
C PRO A 69 32.10 -15.24 4.90
N ALA A 70 31.84 -15.21 3.60
CA ALA A 70 32.74 -15.81 2.62
C ALA A 70 34.08 -15.03 2.57
N GLU A 71 35.20 -15.75 2.62
CA GLU A 71 36.50 -15.17 2.27
C GLU A 71 36.53 -14.79 0.79
N ASP A 72 37.03 -13.59 0.54
CA ASP A 72 36.95 -12.84 -0.70
C ASP A 72 38.02 -13.34 -1.68
N SER A 73 37.60 -13.93 -2.80
CA SER A 73 38.45 -14.16 -3.97
C SER A 73 38.09 -13.13 -5.03
N SER A 74 38.92 -12.09 -5.08
CA SER A 74 38.86 -10.96 -6.00
C SER A 74 38.77 -11.40 -7.46
N ASN A 75 37.64 -11.12 -8.10
CA ASN A 75 37.59 -10.77 -9.52
C ASN A 75 36.44 -9.79 -9.76
N GLY A 76 36.81 -8.60 -10.23
CA GLY A 76 36.01 -7.39 -10.24
C GLY A 76 34.68 -7.53 -10.98
N VAL A 77 33.60 -7.33 -10.22
CA VAL A 77 32.28 -6.96 -10.75
C VAL A 77 32.08 -5.49 -10.39
N PRO A 78 31.78 -4.60 -11.35
CA PRO A 78 31.62 -3.20 -11.04
C PRO A 78 30.43 -3.03 -10.09
N SER A 79 30.70 -2.44 -8.93
CA SER A 79 29.71 -1.97 -7.96
C SER A 79 28.65 -1.16 -8.72
N ALA A 80 27.49 -1.77 -8.92
CA ALA A 80 26.31 -1.09 -9.42
C ALA A 80 25.81 -0.18 -8.31
N SER A 81 26.44 1.00 -8.22
CA SER A 81 25.83 2.17 -7.57
C SER A 81 24.41 2.30 -8.12
N PRO A 82 23.41 2.64 -7.29
CA PRO A 82 22.06 2.84 -7.78
C PRO A 82 22.15 3.93 -8.85
N ARG A 83 21.91 3.53 -10.10
CA ARG A 83 21.83 4.44 -11.22
C ARG A 83 20.80 5.49 -10.83
N ARG A 84 21.30 6.71 -10.58
CA ARG A 84 20.49 7.92 -10.48
C ARG A 84 19.53 7.89 -11.65
N ARG A 85 18.22 7.91 -11.35
CA ARG A 85 17.20 8.23 -12.33
C ARG A 85 17.55 9.64 -12.84
N SER A 86 18.22 9.75 -13.98
CA SER A 86 18.34 11.02 -14.66
C SER A 86 17.02 11.27 -15.38
N GLY A 87 16.20 12.16 -14.82
CA GLY A 87 15.04 12.73 -15.50
C GLY A 87 13.85 12.94 -14.58
N GLY A 88 13.72 14.14 -14.02
CA GLY A 88 12.46 14.66 -13.47
C GLY A 88 12.64 15.56 -12.24
N ASP A 89 13.11 16.79 -12.44
CA ASP A 89 12.75 18.02 -11.69
C ASP A 89 12.42 17.91 -10.18
N SER A 90 13.15 17.09 -9.42
CA SER A 90 13.01 16.98 -7.96
C SER A 90 13.95 17.97 -7.29
N ASP A 91 13.37 18.85 -6.49
CA ASP A 91 14.11 19.79 -5.63
C ASP A 91 14.92 19.05 -4.54
N TYR A 92 14.57 17.79 -4.26
CA TYR A 92 15.24 16.93 -3.28
C TYR A 92 16.09 15.86 -3.97
N LEU A 93 17.37 15.82 -3.60
CA LEU A 93 18.34 14.82 -4.05
C LEU A 93 18.21 13.52 -3.27
N ASN A 94 17.96 13.61 -1.95
CA ASN A 94 17.82 12.48 -1.07
C ASN A 94 17.05 12.88 0.21
N ILE A 95 16.26 11.95 0.74
CA ILE A 95 15.63 12.05 2.05
C ILE A 95 15.89 10.73 2.79
N THR A 96 16.48 10.81 3.97
CA THR A 96 16.70 9.65 4.84
C THR A 96 16.00 9.84 6.18
N VAL A 97 15.53 8.74 6.76
CA VAL A 97 14.92 8.70 8.09
C VAL A 97 15.73 7.74 8.94
N SER A 98 16.29 8.21 10.05
CA SER A 98 17.24 7.47 10.90
C SER A 98 17.09 7.80 12.39
N ASP A 99 17.96 7.21 13.21
CA ASP A 99 18.13 7.51 14.64
C ASP A 99 16.81 7.63 15.43
N PRO A 100 16.07 6.53 15.58
CA PRO A 100 14.83 6.51 16.34
C PRO A 100 15.11 6.74 17.83
N GLN A 101 14.60 7.84 18.39
CA GLN A 101 14.81 8.21 19.79
C GLN A 101 13.50 8.27 20.57
N LYS A 102 13.51 7.73 21.78
CA LYS A 102 12.38 7.86 22.71
C LYS A 102 12.49 9.19 23.45
N GLU A 103 11.60 10.11 23.13
CA GLU A 103 11.48 11.41 23.79
C GLU A 103 10.30 11.42 24.75
N SER A 104 10.39 12.23 25.81
CA SER A 104 9.30 12.49 26.74
C SER A 104 8.88 13.95 26.65
N GLU A 105 7.64 14.22 26.25
CA GLU A 105 7.03 15.54 26.38
C GLU A 105 6.60 15.73 27.85
N PRO A 106 6.98 16.84 28.51
CA PRO A 106 6.48 17.17 29.83
C PRO A 106 5.00 17.55 29.70
N THR A 107 4.11 16.59 29.91
CA THR A 107 2.66 16.84 30.01
C THR A 107 2.24 16.88 31.47
N VAL A 108 1.18 17.62 31.79
CA VAL A 108 0.57 17.69 33.15
C VAL A 108 -0.20 16.39 33.48
N SER A 109 0.04 15.30 32.77
CA SER A 109 -0.67 14.04 32.95
C SER A 109 -0.05 13.21 34.07
N LEU A 110 -0.86 12.86 35.07
CA LEU A 110 -0.47 12.05 36.24
C LEU A 110 -0.27 10.56 35.92
N VAL A 111 -0.38 10.15 34.65
CA VAL A 111 -0.26 8.75 34.23
C VAL A 111 1.21 8.44 33.84
N PRO A 112 1.87 7.45 34.47
CA PRO A 112 3.22 7.03 34.08
C PRO A 112 3.27 6.65 32.59
N GLY A 113 4.11 7.34 31.81
CA GLY A 113 4.27 7.11 30.36
C GLY A 113 3.34 7.91 29.44
N ALA A 114 2.41 8.69 29.97
CA ALA A 114 1.56 9.61 29.20
C ALA A 114 2.35 10.83 28.73
N GLY A 115 3.15 10.66 27.68
CA GLY A 115 4.01 11.71 27.14
C GLY A 115 5.23 11.18 26.39
N THR A 116 5.47 9.87 26.37
CA THR A 116 6.60 9.32 25.63
C THR A 116 6.22 9.00 24.18
N PHE A 117 7.03 9.46 23.23
CA PHE A 117 6.88 9.16 21.80
C PHE A 117 8.24 8.84 21.17
N ILE A 118 8.22 8.31 19.96
CA ILE A 118 9.44 8.06 19.17
C ILE A 118 9.56 9.17 18.12
N SER A 119 10.68 9.87 18.13
CA SER A 119 11.10 10.81 17.09
C SER A 119 12.11 10.13 16.17
N TYR A 120 12.19 10.62 14.94
CA TYR A 120 13.13 10.17 13.93
C TYR A 120 13.90 11.38 13.42
N LEU A 121 15.19 11.19 13.14
CA LEU A 121 16.01 12.17 12.45
C LEU A 121 15.75 12.07 10.95
N ILE A 122 15.22 13.14 10.37
CA ILE A 122 14.98 13.25 8.93
C ILE A 122 16.08 14.14 8.36
N THR A 123 16.89 13.59 7.47
CA THR A 123 17.97 14.30 6.79
C THR A 123 17.61 14.46 5.32
N THR A 124 17.62 15.70 4.84
CA THR A 124 17.17 16.07 3.50
C THR A 124 18.30 16.79 2.78
N ASN A 125 18.71 16.26 1.63
CA ASN A 125 19.65 16.90 0.73
C ASN A 125 18.87 17.51 -0.44
N THR A 126 19.02 18.80 -0.66
CA THR A 126 18.34 19.51 -1.75
C THR A 126 19.28 19.79 -2.92
N SER A 127 18.71 19.93 -4.11
CA SER A 127 19.44 20.31 -5.33
C SER A 127 19.87 21.78 -5.28
N ALA A 128 19.26 22.59 -4.40
CA ALA A 128 19.67 23.96 -4.15
C ALA A 128 21.10 24.00 -3.61
N SER A 129 21.94 24.82 -4.24
CA SER A 129 23.32 25.00 -3.85
C SER A 129 23.44 26.22 -2.94
N ASP A 130 24.14 26.08 -1.83
CA ASP A 130 24.53 27.21 -1.00
C ASP A 130 25.56 28.09 -1.74
N LEU A 131 25.92 29.25 -1.16
CA LEU A 131 26.91 30.20 -1.72
C LEU A 131 28.28 29.57 -2.06
N SER A 132 28.57 28.38 -1.54
CA SER A 132 29.78 27.57 -1.78
C SER A 132 29.64 26.50 -2.88
N GLY A 133 28.48 26.36 -3.53
CA GLY A 133 28.25 25.34 -4.56
C GLY A 133 28.00 23.92 -4.05
N SER A 134 27.86 23.72 -2.73
CA SER A 134 27.50 22.44 -2.12
C SER A 134 25.97 22.30 -1.97
N PRO A 135 25.41 21.09 -2.15
CA PRO A 135 23.99 20.85 -1.92
C PRO A 135 23.62 21.13 -0.47
N GLN A 136 22.53 21.85 -0.26
CA GLN A 136 22.07 22.24 1.07
C GLN A 136 21.46 21.03 1.80
N GLU A 137 21.97 20.76 3.00
CA GLU A 137 21.55 19.67 3.87
C GLU A 137 20.76 20.20 5.07
N PHE A 138 19.58 19.64 5.31
CA PHE A 138 18.74 19.94 6.46
C PHE A 138 18.54 18.70 7.30
N SER A 139 18.61 18.84 8.63
CA SER A 139 18.34 17.75 9.56
C SER A 139 17.32 18.21 10.60
N VAL A 140 16.18 17.53 10.66
CA VAL A 140 15.07 17.84 11.57
C VAL A 140 14.57 16.60 12.28
N ARG A 141 14.17 16.74 13.55
CA ARG A 141 13.47 15.66 14.27
C ARG A 141 11.97 15.79 14.11
N ARG A 142 11.31 14.67 13.77
CA ARG A 142 9.86 14.58 13.63
C ARG A 142 9.35 13.30 14.27
N ARG A 143 8.16 13.35 14.86
CA ARG A 143 7.45 12.15 15.31
C ARG A 143 6.40 11.74 14.28
N PHE A 144 5.91 10.50 14.40
CA PHE A 144 4.86 9.98 13.51
C PHE A 144 3.61 10.87 13.47
N ARG A 145 3.23 11.48 14.60
CA ARG A 145 2.09 12.42 14.64
C ARG A 145 2.30 13.65 13.75
N ASP A 146 3.54 14.13 13.60
CA ASP A 146 3.82 15.29 12.75
C ASP A 146 3.64 14.92 11.27
N VAL A 147 3.98 13.68 10.90
CA VAL A 147 3.74 13.12 9.56
C VAL A 147 2.24 13.00 9.28
N VAL A 148 1.43 12.63 10.28
CA VAL A 148 -0.04 12.63 10.14
C VAL A 148 -0.56 14.04 9.88
N VAL A 149 -0.07 15.05 10.62
CA VAL A 149 -0.45 16.45 10.38
C VAL A 149 -0.03 16.92 8.99
N LEU A 150 1.18 16.56 8.53
CA LEU A 150 1.60 16.82 7.16
C LEU A 150 0.64 16.20 6.14
N ALA A 151 0.33 14.91 6.29
CA ALA A 151 -0.56 14.20 5.36
C ALA A 151 -1.95 14.83 5.30
N ASP A 152 -2.51 15.22 6.46
CA ASP A 152 -3.83 15.86 6.53
C ASP A 152 -3.79 17.26 5.89
N ARG A 153 -2.72 18.03 6.11
CA ARG A 153 -2.51 19.34 5.47
C ARG A 153 -2.38 19.23 3.95
N LEU A 154 -1.62 18.25 3.47
CA LEU A 154 -1.49 17.99 2.04
C LEU A 154 -2.83 17.60 1.41
N ALA A 155 -3.61 16.75 2.08
CA ALA A 155 -4.95 16.38 1.62
C ALA A 155 -5.93 17.57 1.60
N GLU A 156 -5.81 18.52 2.53
CA GLU A 156 -6.62 19.74 2.56
C GLU A 156 -6.21 20.75 1.46
N SER A 157 -4.92 21.01 1.28
CA SER A 157 -4.40 22.02 0.33
C SER A 157 -4.48 21.53 -1.13
N TYR A 158 -4.20 20.25 -1.38
CA TYR A 158 -4.04 19.66 -2.71
C TYR A 158 -5.18 18.70 -3.05
N ARG A 159 -6.43 19.14 -2.84
CA ARG A 159 -7.63 18.38 -3.19
C ARG A 159 -7.65 17.98 -4.66
N GLY A 160 -8.06 16.75 -4.90
CA GLY A 160 -8.10 16.15 -6.24
C GLY A 160 -6.75 15.68 -6.79
N PHE A 161 -5.65 15.84 -6.04
CA PHE A 161 -4.38 15.19 -6.37
C PHE A 161 -4.31 13.77 -5.81
N VAL A 162 -3.56 12.89 -6.48
CA VAL A 162 -3.31 11.53 -5.98
C VAL A 162 -2.06 11.54 -5.12
N ILE A 163 -2.25 11.89 -3.85
CA ILE A 163 -1.19 12.00 -2.86
C ILE A 163 -0.87 10.60 -2.32
N PRO A 164 0.40 10.15 -2.33
CA PRO A 164 0.78 8.87 -1.75
C PRO A 164 0.13 8.62 -0.39
N PRO A 165 -0.39 7.41 -0.11
CA PRO A 165 -0.98 7.12 1.19
C PRO A 165 0.12 7.12 2.26
N ARG A 166 -0.18 7.71 3.41
CA ARG A 166 0.72 7.64 4.58
C ARG A 166 0.79 6.20 5.12
N PRO A 167 1.87 5.82 5.80
CA PRO A 167 1.93 4.55 6.51
C PRO A 167 0.84 4.44 7.58
N ASP A 168 0.29 3.24 7.76
CA ASP A 168 -0.80 3.02 8.70
C ASP A 168 -0.37 3.20 10.16
N LYS A 169 -1.31 3.71 10.97
CA LYS A 169 -1.20 3.73 12.42
C LYS A 169 -1.55 2.34 12.96
N SER A 170 -0.74 1.33 12.64
CA SER A 170 -0.99 -0.02 13.15
C SER A 170 -0.67 -0.08 14.65
N VAL A 171 -1.73 0.00 15.47
CA VAL A 171 -1.66 -0.22 16.92
C VAL A 171 -1.49 -1.71 17.22
N VAL A 172 -2.00 -2.57 16.33
CA VAL A 172 -1.92 -4.03 16.45
C VAL A 172 -0.50 -4.52 16.18
N GLU A 173 0.18 -4.06 15.13
CA GLU A 173 1.59 -4.41 14.89
C GLU A 173 2.50 -3.92 16.02
N SER A 174 2.19 -2.76 16.62
CA SER A 174 2.93 -2.26 17.79
C SER A 174 2.83 -3.14 19.03
N GLN A 175 1.78 -3.96 19.13
CA GLN A 175 1.53 -4.85 20.27
C GLN A 175 2.01 -6.28 19.99
N VAL A 176 2.05 -6.70 18.73
CA VAL A 176 2.36 -8.07 18.31
C VAL A 176 3.83 -8.24 17.90
N MET A 177 4.48 -7.18 17.38
CA MET A 177 5.89 -7.24 16.97
C MET A 177 6.85 -6.90 18.11
N HIS A 178 8.09 -7.40 18.01
CA HIS A 178 9.17 -6.93 18.87
C HIS A 178 9.36 -5.41 18.68
N LYS A 179 9.50 -4.68 19.80
CA LYS A 179 9.58 -3.21 19.80
C LYS A 179 10.62 -2.65 18.82
N HIS A 180 11.74 -3.35 18.62
CA HIS A 180 12.80 -2.93 17.69
C HIS A 180 12.38 -3.07 16.22
N GLU A 181 11.77 -4.19 15.84
CA GLU A 181 11.31 -4.46 14.47
C GLU A 181 10.23 -3.46 14.05
N PHE A 182 9.29 -3.16 14.95
CA PHE A 182 8.24 -2.18 14.70
C PHE A 182 8.79 -0.78 14.42
N VAL A 183 9.82 -0.36 15.18
CA VAL A 183 10.45 0.95 15.02
C VAL A 183 11.18 1.05 13.69
N GLU A 184 11.88 -0.01 13.30
CA GLU A 184 12.62 -0.07 12.03
C GLU A 184 11.68 -0.14 10.82
N GLN A 185 10.62 -0.94 10.90
CA GLN A 185 9.58 -1.00 9.86
C GLN A 185 8.93 0.38 9.68
N ARG A 186 8.58 1.04 10.79
CA ARG A 186 8.00 2.40 10.73
C ARG A 186 8.99 3.41 10.15
N ARG A 187 10.26 3.38 10.55
CA ARG A 187 11.30 4.25 9.99
C ARG A 187 11.41 4.07 8.47
N SER A 188 11.46 2.83 7.99
CA SER A 188 11.48 2.49 6.56
C SER A 188 10.23 3.00 5.83
N ALA A 189 9.05 2.79 6.41
CA ALA A 189 7.80 3.25 5.81
C ALA A 189 7.72 4.79 5.73
N LEU A 190 8.22 5.50 6.75
CA LEU A 190 8.30 6.96 6.74
C LEU A 190 9.25 7.48 5.67
N GLU A 191 10.42 6.87 5.53
CA GLU A 191 11.40 7.22 4.49
C GLU A 191 10.81 7.06 3.10
N ASN A 192 10.23 5.89 2.81
CA ASN A 192 9.57 5.61 1.54
C ASN A 192 8.40 6.58 1.26
N TYR A 193 7.61 6.92 2.29
CA TYR A 193 6.53 7.89 2.17
C TYR A 193 7.04 9.28 1.76
N LEU A 194 8.06 9.79 2.44
CA LEU A 194 8.63 11.11 2.15
C LEU A 194 9.31 11.16 0.78
N LEU A 195 10.00 10.08 0.38
CA LEU A 195 10.57 9.95 -0.96
C LEU A 195 9.48 9.98 -2.04
N LYS A 196 8.34 9.30 -1.81
CA LYS A 196 7.18 9.33 -2.73
C LYS A 196 6.54 10.72 -2.82
N LEU A 197 6.43 11.44 -1.69
CA LEU A 197 5.96 12.83 -1.70
C LEU A 197 6.92 13.75 -2.48
N ALA A 198 8.22 13.61 -2.25
CA ALA A 198 9.25 14.39 -2.93
C ALA A 198 9.29 14.15 -4.44
N ALA A 199 9.07 12.91 -4.87
CA ALA A 199 9.02 12.54 -6.29
C ALA A 199 7.76 13.03 -7.02
N HIS A 200 6.69 13.36 -6.30
CA HIS A 200 5.46 13.83 -6.91
C HIS A 200 5.64 15.26 -7.48
N PRO A 201 5.33 15.54 -8.76
CA PRO A 201 5.68 16.81 -9.42
C PRO A 201 5.14 18.08 -8.74
N VAL A 202 3.91 18.01 -8.23
CA VAL A 202 3.27 19.11 -7.48
C VAL A 202 3.60 19.06 -5.99
N ILE A 203 3.37 17.91 -5.33
CA ILE A 203 3.52 17.79 -3.87
C ILE A 203 4.98 17.96 -3.42
N GLY A 204 5.96 17.53 -4.22
CA GLY A 204 7.37 17.77 -3.93
C GLY A 204 7.69 19.26 -3.77
N LYS A 205 7.03 20.11 -4.56
CA LYS A 205 7.27 21.56 -4.54
C LYS A 205 6.45 22.31 -3.49
N SER A 206 5.59 21.59 -2.76
CA SER A 206 4.68 22.17 -1.75
C SER A 206 5.42 22.84 -0.60
N ASP A 207 4.88 23.95 -0.11
CA ASP A 207 5.41 24.65 1.06
C ASP A 207 5.23 23.80 2.33
N GLU A 208 4.16 22.99 2.40
CA GLU A 208 3.89 22.09 3.52
C GLU A 208 5.01 21.05 3.69
N LEU A 209 5.47 20.44 2.59
CA LEU A 209 6.58 19.48 2.63
C LEU A 209 7.91 20.18 2.94
N LYS A 210 8.18 21.34 2.34
CA LYS A 210 9.38 22.15 2.61
C LYS A 210 9.49 22.52 4.09
N ILE A 211 8.41 23.04 4.67
CA ILE A 211 8.35 23.39 6.10
C ILE A 211 8.57 22.13 6.95
N PHE A 212 7.97 21.00 6.58
CA PHE A 212 8.15 19.75 7.32
C PHE A 212 9.61 19.28 7.33
N LEU A 213 10.33 19.38 6.21
CA LEU A 213 11.71 18.92 6.07
C LEU A 213 12.75 19.91 6.60
N GLN A 214 12.45 21.22 6.63
CA GLN A 214 13.45 22.27 6.91
C GLN A 214 13.24 23.03 8.23
N ALA A 215 12.00 23.17 8.72
CA ALA A 215 11.73 24.02 9.87
C ALA A 215 12.31 23.41 11.17
N SER A 216 13.20 24.14 11.85
CA SER A 216 13.74 23.72 13.15
C SER A 216 12.70 23.78 14.26
N GLY A 217 12.77 22.87 15.23
CA GLY A 217 11.92 22.87 16.42
C GLY A 217 10.58 22.12 16.24
N LYS A 218 9.59 22.45 17.08
CA LYS A 218 8.24 21.84 16.99
C LYS A 218 7.64 22.13 15.63
N PHE A 219 7.06 21.10 15.01
CA PHE A 219 6.44 21.24 13.69
C PHE A 219 5.40 22.37 13.71
N PRO A 220 5.60 23.45 12.92
CA PRO A 220 4.90 24.72 13.12
C PRO A 220 3.49 24.73 12.52
N LEU A 221 3.07 23.67 11.82
CA LEU A 221 1.71 23.59 11.29
C LEU A 221 0.74 23.26 12.43
N PRO A 222 -0.32 24.08 12.64
CA PRO A 222 -1.34 23.78 13.63
C PRO A 222 -1.91 22.40 13.34
N ALA A 223 -2.06 21.57 14.37
CA ALA A 223 -2.76 20.30 14.23
C ALA A 223 -4.17 20.57 13.67
N THR A 224 -4.45 20.07 12.47
CA THR A 224 -5.82 20.05 11.97
C THR A 224 -6.59 19.05 12.82
N THR A 225 -7.87 19.31 13.06
CA THR A 225 -8.73 18.42 13.85
C THR A 225 -8.84 17.08 13.12
N ASP A 226 -8.06 16.11 13.58
CA ASP A 226 -7.87 14.73 13.10
C ASP A 226 -9.15 14.12 12.51
N MET A 227 -9.11 13.74 11.22
CA MET A 227 -10.25 13.10 10.54
C MET A 227 -10.67 11.78 11.22
N ALA A 228 -9.72 11.02 11.79
CA ALA A 228 -10.02 9.73 12.43
C ALA A 228 -10.79 9.90 13.75
N SER A 229 -10.60 11.04 14.43
CA SER A 229 -11.29 11.36 15.70
C SER A 229 -12.74 11.80 15.47
N ARG A 230 -13.11 12.24 14.25
CA ARG A 230 -14.49 12.67 13.93
C ARG A 230 -15.48 11.51 13.84
N VAL A 231 -15.03 10.27 13.67
CA VAL A 231 -15.92 9.10 13.55
C VAL A 231 -16.36 8.59 14.93
N LEU A 232 -15.48 8.63 15.93
CA LEU A 232 -15.71 7.99 17.24
C LEU A 232 -16.22 8.94 18.35
N ASP A 233 -15.95 10.25 18.31
CA ASP A 233 -16.38 11.18 19.38
C ASP A 233 -17.81 11.75 19.20
N GLY A 234 -18.54 11.29 18.18
CA GLY A 234 -19.91 11.77 17.90
C GLY A 234 -21.02 11.19 18.75
N ALA A 235 -20.70 10.30 19.68
CA ALA A 235 -21.69 9.73 20.58
C ALA A 235 -21.80 10.51 21.90
N VAL A 236 -20.87 11.43 22.22
CA VAL A 236 -20.79 12.03 23.55
C VAL A 236 -20.42 13.51 23.49
N ARG A 237 -21.35 14.35 23.03
CA ARG A 237 -21.57 15.74 23.52
C ARG A 237 -22.71 16.41 22.75
N LEU A 238 -23.91 16.29 23.30
CA LEU A 238 -25.08 17.11 22.96
C LEU A 238 -24.97 18.47 23.67
N PRO A 239 -24.96 19.62 22.97
CA PRO A 239 -25.31 20.89 23.57
C PRO A 239 -26.83 20.94 23.80
N LYS A 240 -27.26 21.16 25.06
CA LYS A 240 -28.64 21.22 25.54
C LYS A 240 -29.47 22.42 25.03
N GLN A 241 -29.35 22.84 23.77
CA GLN A 241 -30.09 23.99 23.23
C GLN A 241 -31.28 23.61 22.33
N LEU A 242 -31.73 22.35 22.36
CA LEU A 242 -32.84 21.85 21.54
C LEU A 242 -34.17 21.67 22.30
N PHE A 243 -34.33 22.35 23.44
CA PHE A 243 -35.63 22.62 24.05
C PHE A 243 -35.72 24.11 24.39
N GLY A 244 -36.63 24.81 23.72
CA GLY A 244 -36.75 26.26 23.79
C GLY A 244 -37.34 26.78 25.10
N ALA A 245 -36.90 27.99 25.48
CA ALA A 245 -37.70 29.04 26.14
C ALA A 245 -36.87 30.33 26.24
N GLY A 246 -37.45 31.46 25.83
CA GLY A 246 -37.25 32.77 26.47
C GLY A 246 -35.97 33.56 26.22
N GLU A 247 -36.12 34.64 25.44
CA GLU A 247 -35.55 35.99 25.62
C GLU A 247 -34.04 36.26 25.65
N ALA A 248 -33.72 37.39 24.98
CA ALA A 248 -32.58 38.29 25.14
C ALA A 248 -31.20 37.91 24.56
N GLY A 249 -30.90 38.54 23.40
CA GLY A 249 -29.72 39.39 23.23
C GLY A 249 -28.33 38.74 23.25
N SER A 250 -27.83 38.39 22.07
CA SER A 250 -26.41 38.59 21.73
C SER A 250 -26.24 38.53 20.22
N GLY A 251 -25.97 39.68 19.60
CA GLY A 251 -25.62 39.77 18.19
C GLY A 251 -24.19 39.30 17.99
N TYR A 252 -24.05 38.12 17.39
CA TYR A 252 -22.80 37.69 16.77
C TYR A 252 -23.09 37.48 15.28
N VAL A 253 -22.80 38.51 14.48
CA VAL A 253 -22.79 38.40 13.03
C VAL A 253 -21.44 37.82 12.65
N ALA A 254 -21.41 36.58 12.19
CA ALA A 254 -20.19 35.96 11.68
C ALA A 254 -19.72 36.72 10.44
N ALA A 255 -18.42 36.99 10.36
CA ALA A 255 -17.81 37.69 9.24
C ALA A 255 -17.91 36.85 7.94
N PRO A 256 -17.94 37.47 6.75
CA PRO A 256 -18.12 36.78 5.47
C PRO A 256 -17.08 35.67 5.19
N GLN A 257 -15.93 35.70 5.86
CA GLN A 257 -14.86 34.72 5.71
C GLN A 257 -15.10 33.41 6.50
N ASP A 258 -15.93 33.43 7.53
CA ASP A 258 -16.25 32.23 8.33
C ASP A 258 -17.36 31.38 7.71
N VAL A 259 -18.10 31.93 6.74
CA VAL A 259 -19.14 31.23 5.95
C VAL A 259 -18.53 30.39 4.81
N VAL A 260 -17.25 30.62 4.48
CA VAL A 260 -16.57 30.03 3.30
C VAL A 260 -15.68 28.83 3.66
N GLN A 261 -15.64 28.40 4.93
CA GLN A 261 -14.92 27.16 5.24
C GLN A 261 -15.76 25.95 4.78
N PRO A 262 -15.24 25.10 3.87
CA PRO A 262 -15.96 23.94 3.39
C PRO A 262 -16.35 23.04 4.57
N ALA A 263 -17.57 22.50 4.52
CA ALA A 263 -18.08 21.45 5.41
C ALA A 263 -16.95 20.50 5.83
N LYS A 264 -16.52 20.60 7.10
CA LYS A 264 -15.35 19.91 7.61
C LYS A 264 -15.74 18.45 7.90
N GLY A 265 -15.62 17.61 6.88
CA GLY A 265 -15.71 16.15 6.97
C GLY A 265 -17.12 15.58 6.74
N GLY A 266 -17.20 14.25 6.59
CA GLY A 266 -18.41 13.51 6.19
C GLY A 266 -19.67 13.73 7.04
N ARG A 267 -19.55 14.28 8.26
CA ARG A 267 -20.71 14.66 9.09
C ARG A 267 -21.37 15.97 8.68
N ASP A 268 -20.61 16.97 8.22
CA ASP A 268 -21.21 18.20 7.70
C ASP A 268 -21.86 17.91 6.34
N LEU A 269 -21.28 17.03 5.51
CA LEU A 269 -21.92 16.56 4.28
C LEU A 269 -23.20 15.77 4.56
N LEU A 270 -23.23 14.88 5.55
CA LEU A 270 -24.47 14.20 5.95
C LEU A 270 -25.49 15.16 6.57
N ARG A 271 -25.04 16.18 7.29
CA ARG A 271 -25.91 17.24 7.83
C ARG A 271 -26.48 18.09 6.70
N MET A 272 -25.66 18.55 5.76
CA MET A 272 -26.07 19.31 4.57
C MET A 272 -26.95 18.46 3.65
N PHE A 273 -26.67 17.17 3.51
CA PHE A 273 -27.52 16.25 2.75
C PHE A 273 -28.87 16.01 3.45
N LYS A 274 -28.87 15.95 4.79
CA LYS A 274 -30.09 15.86 5.59
C LYS A 274 -30.86 17.18 5.59
N GLU A 275 -30.19 18.32 5.66
CA GLU A 275 -30.74 19.68 5.58
C GLU A 275 -31.27 19.98 4.17
N LEU A 276 -30.58 19.54 3.11
CA LEU A 276 -31.03 19.60 1.71
C LEU A 276 -32.24 18.68 1.49
N LYS A 277 -32.20 17.44 2.00
CA LYS A 277 -33.36 16.54 1.96
C LYS A 277 -34.55 17.12 2.73
N GLN A 278 -34.30 17.84 3.82
CA GLN A 278 -35.31 18.43 4.68
C GLN A 278 -35.81 19.78 4.13
N SER A 279 -34.99 20.55 3.41
CA SER A 279 -35.39 21.74 2.68
C SER A 279 -36.22 21.39 1.44
N MET A 280 -35.85 20.32 0.72
CA MET A 280 -36.65 19.73 -0.36
C MET A 280 -37.97 19.11 0.12
N ALA A 281 -38.07 18.69 1.38
CA ALA A 281 -39.31 18.17 1.95
C ALA A 281 -40.29 19.27 2.40
N ASN A 282 -39.79 20.48 2.66
CA ASN A 282 -40.59 21.61 3.13
C ASN A 282 -41.14 22.49 1.98
N ASP A 283 -40.69 22.31 0.73
CA ASP A 283 -41.27 22.93 -0.47
C ASP A 283 -41.98 21.87 -1.33
N TRP A 284 -43.31 21.95 -1.37
CA TRP A 284 -44.19 21.04 -2.08
C TRP A 284 -44.09 21.25 -3.60
N GLY A 285 -43.36 20.37 -4.30
CA GLY A 285 -43.57 20.09 -5.73
C GLY A 285 -42.34 20.13 -6.63
N GLY A 286 -41.75 18.95 -6.89
CA GLY A 286 -41.48 18.59 -8.28
C GLY A 286 -40.09 18.77 -8.87
N ALA A 287 -39.01 18.95 -8.11
CA ALA A 287 -37.66 18.79 -8.67
C ALA A 287 -36.73 18.08 -7.68
N LYS A 288 -36.71 16.74 -7.76
CA LYS A 288 -35.63 15.95 -7.20
C LYS A 288 -34.38 16.30 -8.01
N LEU A 289 -33.58 17.27 -7.55
CA LEU A 289 -32.26 17.51 -8.13
C LEU A 289 -31.46 16.21 -7.96
N SER A 290 -31.29 15.50 -9.08
CA SER A 290 -30.48 14.30 -9.13
C SER A 290 -29.04 14.77 -9.01
N LEU A 291 -28.40 14.53 -7.87
CA LEU A 291 -26.99 14.84 -7.60
C LEU A 291 -26.10 13.93 -8.48
N VAL A 292 -26.08 14.21 -9.78
CA VAL A 292 -25.45 13.34 -10.77
C VAL A 292 -24.28 14.08 -11.36
N GLU A 293 -23.13 13.42 -11.31
CA GLU A 293 -21.95 13.81 -12.08
C GLU A 293 -22.29 13.64 -13.58
N GLU A 294 -22.30 14.75 -14.32
CA GLU A 294 -22.65 14.76 -15.75
C GLU A 294 -21.43 14.59 -16.66
N ASP A 295 -20.22 14.66 -16.11
CA ASP A 295 -18.97 14.49 -16.85
C ASP A 295 -18.78 13.03 -17.27
N LYS A 296 -19.29 12.71 -18.47
CA LYS A 296 -19.19 11.36 -19.07
C LYS A 296 -17.74 10.88 -19.18
N ALA A 297 -16.80 11.78 -19.50
CA ALA A 297 -15.39 11.40 -19.64
C ALA A 297 -14.80 10.97 -18.28
N PHE A 298 -15.12 11.71 -17.22
CA PHE A 298 -14.75 11.31 -15.86
C PHE A 298 -15.40 9.99 -15.46
N LEU A 299 -16.70 9.79 -15.71
CA LEU A 299 -17.40 8.54 -15.37
C LEU A 299 -16.76 7.31 -16.06
N THR A 300 -16.48 7.41 -17.36
CA THR A 300 -15.79 6.34 -18.09
C THR A 300 -14.38 6.08 -17.54
N ARG A 301 -13.61 7.12 -17.20
CA ARG A 301 -12.29 6.95 -16.57
C ARG A 301 -12.40 6.31 -15.18
N LYS A 302 -13.37 6.73 -14.37
CA LYS A 302 -13.62 6.19 -13.04
C LYS A 302 -13.94 4.70 -13.09
N GLU A 303 -14.79 4.27 -14.02
CA GLU A 303 -15.09 2.85 -14.24
C GLU A 303 -13.83 2.05 -14.61
N ARG A 304 -13.03 2.55 -15.56
CA ARG A 304 -11.74 1.90 -15.93
C ARG A 304 -10.77 1.80 -14.75
N VAL A 305 -10.71 2.82 -13.90
CA VAL A 305 -9.86 2.80 -12.70
C VAL A 305 -10.34 1.76 -11.69
N LEU A 306 -11.65 1.57 -11.53
CA LEU A 306 -12.21 0.52 -10.67
C LEU A 306 -11.91 -0.88 -11.20
N GLU A 307 -12.02 -1.08 -12.51
CA GLU A 307 -11.62 -2.33 -13.16
C GLU A 307 -10.13 -2.61 -12.96
N LEU A 308 -9.28 -1.59 -13.16
CA LEU A 308 -7.85 -1.68 -12.93
C LEU A 308 -7.54 -2.01 -11.48
N GLU A 309 -8.21 -1.40 -10.51
CA GLU A 309 -8.02 -1.69 -9.10
C GLU A 309 -8.30 -3.16 -8.78
N GLN A 310 -9.37 -3.73 -9.36
CA GLN A 310 -9.68 -5.15 -9.22
C GLN A 310 -8.61 -6.03 -9.85
N GLN A 311 -8.09 -5.64 -11.02
CA GLN A 311 -7.00 -6.37 -11.69
C GLN A 311 -5.69 -6.29 -10.88
N LEU A 312 -5.38 -5.13 -10.30
CA LEU A 312 -4.22 -4.93 -9.43
C LEU A 312 -4.31 -5.77 -8.17
N ALA A 313 -5.49 -5.84 -7.54
CA ALA A 313 -5.71 -6.69 -6.37
C ALA A 313 -5.41 -8.16 -6.69
N THR A 314 -5.97 -8.68 -7.79
CA THR A 314 -5.74 -10.06 -8.25
C THR A 314 -4.26 -10.30 -8.59
N ALA A 315 -3.63 -9.39 -9.34
CA ALA A 315 -2.24 -9.51 -9.74
C ALA A 315 -1.28 -9.44 -8.54
N SER A 316 -1.57 -8.57 -7.57
CA SER A 316 -0.83 -8.47 -6.30
C SER A 316 -0.88 -9.80 -5.54
N GLN A 317 -2.06 -10.40 -5.40
CA GLN A 317 -2.22 -11.70 -4.74
C GLN A 317 -1.50 -12.83 -5.50
N GLN A 318 -1.54 -12.83 -6.82
CA GLN A 318 -0.81 -13.81 -7.63
C GLN A 318 0.71 -13.66 -7.50
N ALA A 319 1.21 -12.43 -7.38
CA ALA A 319 2.63 -12.16 -7.13
C ALA A 319 3.07 -12.69 -5.76
N GLU A 320 2.29 -12.51 -4.70
CA GLU A 320 2.56 -13.10 -3.38
C GLU A 320 2.61 -14.63 -3.45
N ALA A 321 1.64 -15.24 -4.12
CA ALA A 321 1.60 -16.70 -4.31
C ALA A 321 2.82 -17.22 -5.08
N LEU A 322 3.26 -16.50 -6.11
CA LEU A 322 4.45 -16.84 -6.89
C LEU A 322 5.73 -16.75 -6.05
N VAL A 323 5.91 -15.66 -5.30
CA VAL A 323 7.07 -15.48 -4.39
C VAL A 323 7.11 -16.59 -3.36
N LYS A 324 5.96 -16.96 -2.80
CA LYS A 324 5.86 -18.06 -1.86
C LYS A 324 6.26 -19.40 -2.50
N ALA A 325 5.72 -19.71 -3.69
CA ALA A 325 6.07 -20.93 -4.41
C ALA A 325 7.59 -20.99 -4.75
N GLN A 326 8.20 -19.85 -5.11
CA GLN A 326 9.65 -19.78 -5.36
C GLN A 326 10.46 -19.97 -4.06
N GLN A 327 9.98 -19.46 -2.93
CA GLN A 327 10.58 -19.71 -1.62
C GLN A 327 10.53 -21.20 -1.27
N ASP A 328 9.36 -21.81 -1.36
CA ASP A 328 9.12 -23.23 -1.05
C ASP A 328 10.00 -24.14 -1.93
N MET A 329 10.15 -23.80 -3.23
CA MET A 329 11.05 -24.49 -4.15
C MET A 329 12.51 -24.42 -3.67
N SER A 330 12.94 -23.24 -3.21
CA SER A 330 14.30 -23.04 -2.72
C SER A 330 14.59 -23.86 -1.45
N GLU A 331 13.62 -23.95 -0.53
CA GLU A 331 13.72 -24.70 0.71
C GLU A 331 13.75 -26.20 0.44
N THR A 332 12.77 -26.69 -0.33
CA THR A 332 12.68 -28.11 -0.73
C THR A 332 13.94 -28.57 -1.45
N THR A 333 14.48 -27.77 -2.38
CA THR A 333 15.72 -28.10 -3.09
C THR A 333 16.92 -28.16 -2.13
N GLY A 334 16.95 -27.30 -1.10
CA GLY A 334 18.00 -27.31 -0.08
C GLY A 334 17.92 -28.57 0.80
N GLU A 335 16.71 -28.94 1.23
CA GLU A 335 16.46 -30.17 1.99
C GLU A 335 16.84 -31.42 1.20
N LEU A 336 16.53 -31.46 -0.10
CA LEU A 336 16.98 -32.52 -1.00
C LEU A 336 18.50 -32.66 -1.00
N GLY A 337 19.23 -31.53 -1.07
CA GLY A 337 20.68 -31.52 -1.00
C GLY A 337 21.22 -32.10 0.31
N LEU A 338 20.61 -31.72 1.45
CA LEU A 338 20.97 -32.27 2.75
C LEU A 338 20.66 -33.76 2.87
N ALA A 339 19.56 -34.24 2.29
CA ALA A 339 19.21 -35.65 2.26
C ALA A 339 20.26 -36.47 1.52
N PHE A 340 20.68 -36.02 0.32
CA PHE A 340 21.77 -36.66 -0.42
C PHE A 340 23.11 -36.61 0.32
N PHE A 341 23.39 -35.53 1.03
CA PHE A 341 24.60 -35.44 1.87
C PHE A 341 24.59 -36.49 2.99
N LYS A 342 23.47 -36.65 3.69
CA LYS A 342 23.28 -37.68 4.73
C LYS A 342 23.42 -39.09 4.16
N LEU A 343 22.84 -39.34 2.98
CA LEU A 343 22.95 -40.63 2.29
C LEU A 343 24.40 -40.94 1.90
N GLY A 344 25.12 -39.93 1.40
CA GLY A 344 26.56 -40.04 1.12
C GLY A 344 27.39 -40.32 2.36
N LYS A 345 27.06 -39.72 3.51
CA LYS A 345 27.74 -40.00 4.79
C LYS A 345 27.49 -41.44 5.25
N PHE A 346 26.23 -41.85 5.30
CA PHE A 346 25.85 -43.22 5.69
C PHE A 346 26.58 -44.26 4.83
N GLU A 347 26.56 -44.08 3.51
CA GLU A 347 27.19 -45.04 2.61
C GLU A 347 28.72 -44.99 2.64
N THR A 348 29.33 -43.89 3.10
CA THR A 348 30.78 -43.82 3.36
C THR A 348 31.17 -44.68 4.57
N GLU A 349 30.35 -44.66 5.63
CA GLU A 349 30.57 -45.42 6.85
C GLU A 349 30.45 -46.95 6.59
N GLU A 350 29.57 -47.34 5.67
CA GLU A 350 29.27 -48.74 5.31
C GLU A 350 29.95 -49.23 4.01
N ALA A 351 30.91 -48.47 3.45
CA ALA A 351 31.51 -48.76 2.15
C ALA A 351 32.55 -49.90 2.18
N VAL A 352 32.17 -51.07 1.68
CA VAL A 352 33.04 -52.23 1.47
C VAL A 352 33.45 -52.38 -0.01
N TYR A 353 32.53 -52.10 -0.93
CA TYR A 353 32.68 -52.30 -2.38
C TYR A 353 32.93 -50.99 -3.14
N ASP A 354 33.65 -51.07 -4.26
CA ASP A 354 33.90 -49.89 -5.13
C ASP A 354 32.63 -49.28 -5.72
N SER A 355 31.58 -50.09 -5.88
CA SER A 355 30.25 -49.61 -6.29
C SER A 355 29.63 -48.65 -5.26
N GLN A 356 29.85 -48.87 -3.97
CA GLN A 356 29.40 -47.96 -2.90
C GLN A 356 30.20 -46.67 -2.91
N ARG A 357 31.53 -46.74 -3.05
CA ARG A 357 32.40 -45.55 -3.17
C ARG A 357 32.02 -44.67 -4.36
N MET A 358 31.67 -45.30 -5.48
CA MET A 358 31.15 -44.59 -6.66
C MET A 358 29.81 -43.90 -6.39
N ARG A 359 28.86 -44.54 -5.70
CA ARG A 359 27.59 -43.91 -5.32
C ARG A 359 27.76 -42.76 -4.32
N VAL A 360 28.67 -42.90 -3.36
CA VAL A 360 29.02 -41.81 -2.42
C VAL A 360 29.46 -40.56 -3.16
N ALA A 361 30.30 -40.70 -4.21
CA ALA A 361 30.73 -39.57 -5.02
C ALA A 361 29.54 -38.90 -5.73
N ASP A 362 28.63 -39.69 -6.33
CA ASP A 362 27.44 -39.17 -7.00
C ASP A 362 26.49 -38.47 -6.02
N PHE A 363 26.27 -39.04 -4.84
CA PHE A 363 25.45 -38.41 -3.79
C PHE A 363 26.02 -37.07 -3.34
N LYS A 364 27.33 -36.98 -3.13
CA LYS A 364 28.00 -35.71 -2.80
C LYS A 364 27.84 -34.68 -3.92
N GLN A 365 27.91 -35.14 -5.16
CA GLN A 365 27.78 -34.29 -6.33
C GLN A 365 26.36 -33.72 -6.48
N VAL A 366 25.34 -34.58 -6.39
CA VAL A 366 23.92 -34.17 -6.40
C VAL A 366 23.61 -33.28 -5.20
N ALA A 367 24.12 -33.61 -4.01
CA ALA A 367 23.96 -32.79 -2.80
C ALA A 367 24.49 -31.37 -3.02
N THR A 368 25.71 -31.24 -3.52
CA THR A 368 26.35 -29.94 -3.78
C THR A 368 25.58 -29.14 -4.82
N ALA A 369 25.15 -29.79 -5.91
CA ALA A 369 24.36 -29.16 -6.95
C ALA A 369 22.99 -28.67 -6.43
N ALA A 370 22.30 -29.47 -5.63
CA ALA A 370 21.02 -29.11 -5.03
C ALA A 370 21.15 -27.94 -4.04
N VAL A 371 22.16 -27.92 -3.17
CA VAL A 371 22.42 -26.78 -2.27
C VAL A 371 22.75 -25.51 -3.07
N LYS A 372 23.53 -25.63 -4.14
CA LYS A 372 23.84 -24.52 -5.04
C LYS A 372 22.59 -24.00 -5.76
N ALA A 373 21.74 -24.90 -6.27
CA ALA A 373 20.48 -24.56 -6.92
C ALA A 373 19.51 -23.87 -5.93
N SER A 374 19.40 -24.38 -4.71
CA SER A 374 18.63 -23.77 -3.61
C SER A 374 19.04 -22.32 -3.37
N ARG A 375 20.35 -22.02 -3.30
CA ARG A 375 20.86 -20.65 -3.16
C ARG A 375 20.48 -19.78 -4.37
N MET A 376 20.60 -20.29 -5.58
CA MET A 376 20.19 -19.57 -6.80
C MET A 376 18.69 -19.27 -6.83
N TYR A 377 17.84 -20.20 -6.39
CA TYR A 377 16.40 -19.96 -6.24
C TYR A 377 16.12 -18.84 -5.22
N ARG A 378 16.80 -18.82 -4.07
CA ARG A 378 16.64 -17.75 -3.06
C ARG A 378 17.04 -16.37 -3.59
N GLU A 379 18.18 -16.29 -4.29
CA GLU A 379 18.66 -15.05 -4.90
C GLU A 379 17.69 -14.55 -5.98
N SER A 380 17.18 -15.46 -6.84
CA SER A 380 16.15 -15.14 -7.83
C SER A 380 14.86 -14.65 -7.18
N ASN A 381 14.38 -15.32 -6.12
CA ASN A 381 13.16 -14.95 -5.40
C ASN A 381 13.25 -13.56 -4.78
N THR A 382 14.42 -13.21 -4.22
CA THR A 382 14.68 -11.86 -3.68
C THR A 382 14.50 -10.77 -4.73
N LEU A 383 14.92 -11.03 -5.98
CA LEU A 383 14.72 -10.11 -7.09
C LEU A 383 13.28 -10.14 -7.60
N THR A 384 12.61 -11.30 -7.62
CA THR A 384 11.18 -11.41 -7.95
C THR A 384 10.34 -10.52 -7.03
N VAL A 385 10.56 -10.59 -5.71
CA VAL A 385 9.90 -9.71 -4.73
C VAL A 385 10.08 -8.25 -5.11
N LYS A 386 11.33 -7.81 -5.34
CA LYS A 386 11.64 -6.42 -5.70
C LYS A 386 10.96 -5.96 -6.99
N HIS A 387 10.87 -6.82 -8.00
CA HIS A 387 10.21 -6.47 -9.24
C HIS A 387 8.70 -6.37 -9.05
N LEU A 388 8.08 -7.39 -8.44
CA LEU A 388 6.62 -7.50 -8.32
C LEU A 388 6.02 -6.60 -7.23
N ASP A 389 6.83 -6.05 -6.33
CA ASP A 389 6.42 -5.05 -5.33
C ASP A 389 5.69 -3.85 -5.97
N LYS A 390 6.01 -3.53 -7.23
CA LYS A 390 5.31 -2.49 -8.01
C LYS A 390 3.80 -2.72 -8.11
N LEU A 391 3.34 -3.97 -8.14
CA LEU A 391 1.90 -4.27 -8.14
C LEU A 391 1.25 -3.86 -6.80
N HIS A 392 1.95 -4.09 -5.69
CA HIS A 392 1.46 -3.77 -4.35
C HIS A 392 1.45 -2.25 -4.14
N GLU A 393 2.49 -1.56 -4.63
CA GLU A 393 2.57 -0.10 -4.59
C GLU A 393 1.40 0.56 -5.33
N TYR A 394 1.09 0.12 -6.56
CA TYR A 394 -0.02 0.68 -7.33
C TYR A 394 -1.38 0.28 -6.77
N TYR A 395 -1.53 -0.93 -6.22
CA TYR A 395 -2.75 -1.34 -5.52
C TYR A 395 -3.00 -0.45 -4.29
N GLY A 396 -1.99 -0.22 -3.45
CA GLY A 396 -2.08 0.70 -2.31
C GLY A 396 -2.39 2.15 -2.73
N LEU A 397 -1.84 2.60 -3.88
CA LEU A 397 -2.10 3.93 -4.43
C LEU A 397 -3.57 4.14 -4.84
N MET A 398 -4.34 3.07 -5.11
CA MET A 398 -5.76 3.19 -5.43
C MET A 398 -6.58 3.82 -4.29
N LEU A 399 -6.12 3.69 -3.03
CA LEU A 399 -6.73 4.42 -1.90
C LEU A 399 -6.65 5.94 -2.09
N ALA A 400 -5.51 6.44 -2.57
CA ALA A 400 -5.32 7.86 -2.86
C ALA A 400 -6.16 8.30 -4.07
N VAL A 401 -6.28 7.46 -5.10
CA VAL A 401 -7.14 7.74 -6.26
C VAL A 401 -8.61 7.84 -5.85
N ARG A 402 -9.09 6.94 -4.98
CA ARG A 402 -10.44 6.99 -4.40
C ARG A 402 -10.65 8.27 -3.59
N GLN A 403 -9.65 8.71 -2.82
CA GLN A 403 -9.73 9.97 -2.08
C GLN A 403 -9.83 11.17 -3.04
N ALA A 404 -9.03 11.20 -4.11
CA ALA A 404 -9.09 12.25 -5.12
C ALA A 404 -10.46 12.32 -5.82
N PHE A 405 -11.09 11.17 -6.08
CA PHE A 405 -12.47 11.11 -6.61
C PHE A 405 -13.52 11.54 -5.58
N SER A 406 -13.32 11.20 -4.31
CA SER A 406 -14.17 11.66 -3.21
C SER A 406 -14.13 13.17 -3.09
N ASP A 407 -12.95 13.79 -3.20
CA ASP A 407 -12.81 15.25 -3.17
C ASP A 407 -13.65 15.93 -4.26
N ARG A 408 -13.62 15.38 -5.48
CA ARG A 408 -14.44 15.85 -6.61
C ARG A 408 -15.93 15.70 -6.33
N SER A 409 -16.37 14.52 -5.91
CA SER A 409 -17.78 14.28 -5.58
C SER A 409 -18.27 15.20 -4.46
N ASN A 410 -17.44 15.42 -3.43
CA ASN A 410 -17.77 16.33 -2.32
C ASN A 410 -17.90 17.78 -2.80
N ALA A 411 -16.99 18.25 -3.66
CA ALA A 411 -17.06 19.59 -4.24
C ALA A 411 -18.31 19.78 -5.13
N LEU A 412 -18.67 18.75 -5.92
CA LEU A 412 -19.89 18.76 -6.73
C LEU A 412 -21.14 18.88 -5.84
N VAL A 413 -21.20 18.12 -4.74
CA VAL A 413 -22.32 18.19 -3.79
C VAL A 413 -22.42 19.60 -3.20
N THR A 414 -21.32 20.20 -2.76
CA THR A 414 -21.31 21.60 -2.27
C THR A 414 -21.86 22.57 -3.31
N LEU A 415 -21.42 22.47 -4.56
CA LEU A 415 -21.91 23.32 -5.64
C LEU A 415 -23.42 23.14 -5.89
N GLN A 416 -23.90 21.90 -5.94
CA GLN A 416 -25.31 21.58 -6.15
C GLN A 416 -26.19 22.06 -4.98
N THR A 417 -25.71 21.99 -3.74
CA THR A 417 -26.40 22.55 -2.58
C THR A 417 -26.56 24.07 -2.69
N ILE A 418 -25.48 24.80 -3.00
CA ILE A 418 -25.54 26.26 -3.14
C ILE A 418 -26.48 26.68 -4.29
N LEU A 419 -26.48 25.94 -5.41
CA LEU A 419 -27.39 26.19 -6.53
C LEU A 419 -28.86 25.97 -6.14
N ALA A 420 -29.15 24.93 -5.35
CA ALA A 420 -30.50 24.68 -4.84
C ALA A 420 -30.97 25.79 -3.90
N ASP A 421 -30.08 26.24 -3.00
CA ASP A 421 -30.37 27.33 -2.07
C ASP A 421 -30.63 28.65 -2.82
N LEU A 422 -29.84 28.97 -3.85
CA LEU A 422 -30.08 30.12 -4.73
C LEU A 422 -31.44 30.06 -5.41
N SER A 423 -31.81 28.90 -5.96
CA SER A 423 -33.12 28.70 -6.59
C SER A 423 -34.26 28.95 -5.60
N SER A 424 -34.14 28.43 -4.37
CA SER A 424 -35.13 28.67 -3.30
C SER A 424 -35.20 30.14 -2.89
N LEU A 425 -34.05 30.83 -2.77
CA LEU A 425 -34.00 32.25 -2.45
C LEU A 425 -34.65 33.12 -3.53
N HIS A 426 -34.35 32.88 -4.81
CA HIS A 426 -35.00 33.58 -5.93
C HIS A 426 -36.52 33.36 -5.94
N ALA A 427 -36.99 32.13 -5.71
CA ALA A 427 -38.43 31.84 -5.65
C ALA A 427 -39.13 32.59 -4.49
N ARG A 428 -38.45 32.72 -3.33
CA ARG A 428 -38.96 33.49 -2.18
C ARG A 428 -38.95 35.00 -2.46
N GLU A 429 -37.90 35.50 -3.10
CA GLU A 429 -37.79 36.90 -3.54
C GLU A 429 -38.94 37.26 -4.48
N GLU A 430 -39.14 36.48 -5.55
CA GLU A 430 -40.20 36.68 -6.54
C GLU A 430 -41.59 36.69 -5.88
N LYS A 431 -41.83 35.77 -4.94
CA LYS A 431 -43.10 35.70 -4.20
C LYS A 431 -43.34 36.94 -3.34
N VAL A 432 -42.31 37.47 -2.67
CA VAL A 432 -42.42 38.69 -1.86
C VAL A 432 -42.58 39.93 -2.73
N GLU A 433 -41.84 40.01 -3.84
CA GLU A 433 -41.95 41.08 -4.83
C GLU A 433 -43.37 41.13 -5.43
N ALA A 434 -43.87 40.01 -5.93
CA ALA A 434 -45.23 39.90 -6.46
C ALA A 434 -46.32 40.24 -5.44
N ALA A 435 -46.10 39.93 -4.14
CA ALA A 435 -47.00 40.30 -3.06
C ALA A 435 -46.89 41.79 -2.65
N SER A 436 -45.74 42.42 -2.88
CA SER A 436 -45.50 43.84 -2.58
C SER A 436 -46.10 44.76 -3.64
N SER A 437 -46.03 44.37 -4.93
CA SER A 437 -46.54 45.14 -6.07
C SER A 437 -48.07 45.26 -6.12
N LYS A 438 -48.80 44.44 -5.34
CA LYS A 438 -50.28 44.44 -5.29
C LYS A 438 -50.88 45.47 -4.32
N ILE A 439 -50.07 46.13 -3.50
CA ILE A 439 -50.53 47.09 -2.48
C ILE A 439 -50.01 48.50 -2.84
N PHE A 440 -50.92 49.40 -3.19
CA PHE A 440 -50.61 50.80 -3.46
C PHE A 440 -50.08 51.47 -2.19
N GLY A 441 -48.82 51.93 -2.21
CA GLY A 441 -48.15 52.58 -1.07
C GLY A 441 -47.04 51.76 -0.39
N GLY A 442 -46.89 50.47 -0.73
CA GLY A 442 -45.76 49.63 -0.31
C GLY A 442 -45.71 49.32 1.20
N ASP A 443 -45.89 48.05 1.57
CA ASP A 443 -45.67 47.61 2.95
C ASP A 443 -44.17 47.71 3.30
N LYS A 444 -43.79 48.69 4.12
CA LYS A 444 -42.39 48.93 4.56
C LYS A 444 -41.71 47.67 5.09
N THR A 445 -42.46 46.76 5.71
CA THR A 445 -41.91 45.51 6.23
C THR A 445 -41.57 44.51 5.11
N ARG A 446 -42.34 44.50 4.01
CA ARG A 446 -42.07 43.66 2.84
C ARG A 446 -40.93 44.21 2.00
N ILE A 447 -40.82 45.53 1.89
CA ILE A 447 -39.69 46.19 1.21
C ILE A 447 -38.38 45.81 1.91
N ARG A 448 -38.33 45.91 3.25
CA ARG A 448 -37.16 45.48 4.02
C ARG A 448 -36.84 43.99 3.84
N LYS A 449 -37.85 43.11 3.87
CA LYS A 449 -37.65 41.67 3.62
C LYS A 449 -37.12 41.40 2.21
N LEU A 450 -37.58 42.15 1.21
CA LEU A 450 -37.09 42.04 -0.17
C LEU A 450 -35.61 42.44 -0.26
N GLU A 451 -35.22 43.51 0.41
CA GLU A 451 -33.80 43.92 0.52
C GLU A 451 -32.95 42.87 1.23
N GLU A 452 -33.44 42.28 2.32
CA GLU A 452 -32.76 41.18 3.04
C GLU A 452 -32.57 39.93 2.16
N TYR A 453 -33.58 39.57 1.35
CA TYR A 453 -33.45 38.47 0.36
C TYR A 453 -32.45 38.81 -0.74
N LYS A 454 -32.48 40.02 -1.30
CA LYS A 454 -31.52 40.47 -2.32
C LYS A 454 -30.08 40.41 -1.84
N GLU A 455 -29.83 40.86 -0.61
CA GLU A 455 -28.49 40.77 -0.01
C GLU A 455 -28.07 39.32 0.24
N THR A 456 -28.97 38.47 0.72
CA THR A 456 -28.70 37.03 0.91
C THR A 456 -28.40 36.33 -0.41
N ILE A 457 -29.16 36.65 -1.48
CA ILE A 457 -28.92 36.14 -2.84
C ILE A 457 -27.53 36.54 -3.30
N ARG A 458 -27.17 37.82 -3.17
CA ARG A 458 -25.84 38.32 -3.55
C ARG A 458 -24.70 37.56 -2.84
N ILE A 459 -24.80 37.39 -1.52
CA ILE A 459 -23.81 36.62 -0.75
C ILE A 459 -23.74 35.17 -1.23
N THR A 460 -24.88 34.56 -1.54
CA THR A 460 -24.96 33.17 -2.01
C THR A 460 -24.44 33.02 -3.45
N GLU A 461 -24.62 34.02 -4.30
CA GLU A 461 -24.03 34.08 -5.65
C GLU A 461 -22.51 34.17 -5.61
N ASP A 462 -21.96 34.97 -4.69
CA ASP A 462 -20.51 35.02 -4.43
C ASP A 462 -20.00 33.64 -3.96
N ALA A 463 -20.73 32.98 -3.05
CA ALA A 463 -20.42 31.62 -2.60
C ALA A 463 -20.47 30.59 -3.75
N LYS A 464 -21.45 30.70 -4.65
CA LYS A 464 -21.54 29.88 -5.88
C LYS A 464 -20.31 30.09 -6.76
N SER A 465 -19.89 31.34 -6.99
CA SER A 465 -18.70 31.65 -7.80
C SER A 465 -17.45 30.98 -7.25
N ILE A 466 -17.28 30.97 -5.92
CA ILE A 466 -16.19 30.28 -5.24
C ILE A 466 -16.31 28.75 -5.40
N ALA A 467 -17.48 28.18 -5.17
CA ALA A 467 -17.72 26.74 -5.28
C ALA A 467 -17.50 26.20 -6.70
N VAL A 468 -17.92 26.96 -7.72
CA VAL A 468 -17.65 26.62 -9.14
C VAL A 468 -16.15 26.59 -9.41
N LYS A 469 -15.41 27.62 -8.99
CA LYS A 469 -13.95 27.68 -9.18
C LYS A 469 -13.24 26.51 -8.51
N GLU A 470 -13.64 26.17 -7.28
CA GLU A 470 -13.06 25.04 -6.56
C GLU A 470 -13.38 23.69 -7.21
N TYR A 471 -14.62 23.50 -7.67
CA TYR A 471 -15.01 22.27 -8.37
C TYR A 471 -14.23 22.10 -9.69
N GLU A 472 -14.12 23.15 -10.50
CA GLU A 472 -13.36 23.09 -11.75
C GLU A 472 -11.85 22.88 -11.49
N ARG A 473 -11.29 23.49 -10.43
CA ARG A 473 -9.91 23.23 -10.00
C ARG A 473 -9.69 21.75 -9.67
N ILE A 474 -10.56 21.15 -8.86
CA ILE A 474 -10.44 19.73 -8.48
C ILE A 474 -10.62 18.81 -9.69
N LYS A 475 -11.55 19.14 -10.59
CA LYS A 475 -11.76 18.41 -11.84
C LYS A 475 -10.53 18.43 -12.75
N GLU A 476 -9.87 19.59 -12.86
CA GLU A 476 -8.61 19.74 -13.58
C GLU A 476 -7.48 18.93 -12.94
N ASN A 477 -7.33 19.01 -11.61
CA ASN A 477 -6.33 18.25 -10.85
C ASN A 477 -6.52 16.73 -11.04
N ASN A 478 -7.75 16.23 -10.88
CA ASN A 478 -8.08 14.83 -11.13
C ASN A 478 -7.69 14.39 -12.55
N ARG A 479 -8.02 15.20 -13.57
CA ARG A 479 -7.70 14.87 -14.96
C ARG A 479 -6.19 14.76 -15.17
N SER A 480 -5.46 15.80 -14.77
CA SER A 480 -4.01 15.86 -14.93
C SER A 480 -3.29 14.76 -14.15
N GLU A 481 -3.76 14.43 -12.94
CA GLU A 481 -3.18 13.36 -12.13
C GLU A 481 -3.46 11.96 -12.67
N LEU A 482 -4.66 11.70 -13.19
CA LEU A 482 -4.92 10.43 -13.86
C LEU A 482 -4.02 10.25 -15.09
N ASP A 483 -3.84 11.31 -15.89
CA ASP A 483 -2.97 11.26 -17.07
C ASP A 483 -1.50 11.03 -16.66
N ARG A 484 -1.03 11.68 -15.58
CA ARG A 484 0.30 11.44 -15.00
C ARG A 484 0.46 9.99 -14.53
N LEU A 485 -0.48 9.49 -13.73
CA LEU A 485 -0.44 8.14 -13.18
C LEU A 485 -0.49 7.07 -14.25
N ASP A 486 -1.28 7.27 -15.30
CA ASP A 486 -1.33 6.34 -16.42
C ASP A 486 0.03 6.22 -17.12
N LYS A 487 0.73 7.34 -17.28
CA LYS A 487 2.08 7.38 -17.86
C LYS A 487 3.11 6.70 -16.95
N GLU A 488 3.14 7.05 -15.67
CA GLU A 488 4.06 6.44 -14.70
C GLU A 488 3.80 4.93 -14.56
N ARG A 489 2.53 4.52 -14.47
CA ARG A 489 2.15 3.10 -14.41
C ARG A 489 2.69 2.35 -15.61
N HIS A 490 2.55 2.92 -16.80
CA HIS A 490 3.03 2.27 -18.02
C HIS A 490 4.56 2.05 -17.97
N GLU A 491 5.32 3.09 -17.62
CA GLU A 491 6.79 3.02 -17.53
C GLU A 491 7.25 2.05 -16.42
N ASP A 492 6.65 2.15 -15.24
CA ASP A 492 6.97 1.30 -14.09
C ASP A 492 6.64 -0.17 -14.37
N PHE A 493 5.49 -0.46 -14.98
CA PHE A 493 5.06 -1.84 -15.25
C PHE A 493 5.90 -2.47 -16.34
N LEU A 494 6.26 -1.71 -17.37
CA LEU A 494 7.20 -2.16 -18.38
C LEU A 494 8.57 -2.50 -17.75
N SER A 495 9.08 -1.62 -16.88
CA SER A 495 10.34 -1.86 -16.17
C SER A 495 10.26 -3.07 -15.23
N MET A 496 9.14 -3.23 -14.51
CA MET A 496 8.84 -4.37 -13.64
C MET A 496 8.89 -5.68 -14.43
N ILE A 497 8.07 -5.79 -15.49
CA ILE A 497 7.95 -7.03 -16.28
C ILE A 497 9.29 -7.37 -16.93
N LYS A 498 9.99 -6.37 -17.50
CA LYS A 498 11.31 -6.56 -18.09
C LYS A 498 12.32 -7.08 -17.06
N GLY A 499 12.36 -6.47 -15.88
CA GLY A 499 13.24 -6.91 -14.79
C GLY A 499 12.92 -8.34 -14.35
N PHE A 500 11.64 -8.64 -14.14
CA PHE A 500 11.16 -9.97 -13.77
C PHE A 500 11.55 -11.02 -14.82
N VAL A 501 11.30 -10.79 -16.11
CA VAL A 501 11.62 -11.75 -17.18
C VAL A 501 13.12 -11.98 -17.28
N ILE A 502 13.93 -10.91 -17.28
CA ILE A 502 15.40 -11.03 -17.33
C ILE A 502 15.93 -11.83 -16.13
N ASN A 503 15.39 -11.58 -14.93
CA ASN A 503 15.71 -12.33 -13.73
C ASN A 503 15.37 -13.82 -13.90
N GLN A 504 14.13 -14.14 -14.29
CA GLN A 504 13.69 -15.52 -14.46
C GLN A 504 14.52 -16.28 -15.50
N THR A 505 14.74 -15.69 -16.69
CA THR A 505 15.56 -16.31 -17.73
C THR A 505 17.00 -16.52 -17.27
N GLY A 506 17.63 -15.50 -16.70
CA GLY A 506 19.03 -15.58 -16.28
C GLY A 506 19.28 -16.62 -15.20
N TYR A 507 18.36 -16.79 -14.24
CA TYR A 507 18.49 -17.85 -13.24
C TYR A 507 18.09 -19.23 -13.78
N ALA A 508 17.11 -19.32 -14.69
CA ALA A 508 16.78 -20.59 -15.34
C ALA A 508 17.98 -21.16 -16.12
N GLU A 509 18.72 -20.33 -16.86
CA GLU A 509 19.94 -20.73 -17.56
C GLU A 509 21.04 -21.22 -16.61
N LYS A 510 21.28 -20.49 -15.51
CA LYS A 510 22.24 -20.90 -14.47
C LYS A 510 21.86 -22.24 -13.85
N LEU A 511 20.59 -22.43 -13.52
CA LEU A 511 20.06 -23.67 -12.96
C LEU A 511 20.18 -24.83 -13.94
N ALA A 512 19.85 -24.61 -15.22
CA ALA A 512 20.03 -25.60 -16.27
C ALA A 512 21.50 -26.04 -16.39
N GLY A 513 22.44 -25.10 -16.29
CA GLY A 513 23.87 -25.40 -16.26
C GLY A 513 24.28 -26.29 -15.08
N ILE A 514 23.78 -26.00 -13.87
CA ILE A 514 24.02 -26.84 -12.69
C ILE A 514 23.53 -28.27 -12.92
N TRP A 515 22.29 -28.44 -13.39
CA TRP A 515 21.71 -29.77 -13.57
C TRP A 515 22.29 -30.53 -14.76
N SER A 516 22.71 -29.84 -15.81
CA SER A 516 23.41 -30.44 -16.95
C SER A 516 24.78 -30.97 -16.57
N GLN A 517 25.50 -30.26 -15.68
CA GLN A 517 26.75 -30.75 -15.11
C GLN A 517 26.51 -32.06 -14.32
N VAL A 518 25.47 -32.10 -13.48
CA VAL A 518 25.08 -33.32 -12.75
C VAL A 518 24.77 -34.47 -13.71
N ALA A 519 23.96 -34.22 -14.74
CA ALA A 519 23.61 -35.23 -15.73
C ALA A 519 24.83 -35.76 -16.51
N GLY A 520 25.79 -34.90 -16.84
CA GLY A 520 27.03 -35.29 -17.52
C GLY A 520 27.92 -36.18 -16.66
N GLU A 521 28.17 -35.78 -15.42
CA GLU A 521 29.01 -36.53 -14.48
C GLU A 521 28.37 -37.88 -14.07
N THR A 522 27.04 -37.99 -14.11
CA THR A 522 26.29 -39.23 -13.82
C THR A 522 25.92 -40.04 -15.07
N SER A 523 26.38 -39.65 -16.27
CA SER A 523 26.03 -40.27 -17.56
C SER A 523 26.37 -41.77 -17.68
N ARG A 524 27.27 -42.28 -16.83
CA ARG A 524 27.62 -43.70 -16.72
C ARG A 524 26.42 -44.61 -16.42
N TYR A 525 25.39 -44.10 -15.77
CA TYR A 525 24.16 -44.86 -15.48
C TYR A 525 23.29 -45.06 -16.74
N ALA A 526 23.36 -44.12 -17.69
CA ALA A 526 22.65 -44.25 -18.96
C ALA A 526 23.32 -45.25 -19.92
N SER A 527 24.65 -45.34 -19.87
CA SER A 527 25.45 -46.19 -20.76
C SER A 527 25.50 -47.66 -20.36
N ARG A 528 25.14 -48.01 -19.11
CA ARG A 528 25.03 -49.41 -18.62
C ARG A 528 23.69 -50.10 -18.92
N ARG A 529 22.75 -49.42 -19.60
CA ARG A 529 21.45 -49.98 -20.04
C ARG A 529 21.48 -50.61 -21.44
N LYS A 530 22.64 -50.61 -22.11
CA LYS A 530 22.94 -51.43 -23.29
C LYS A 530 23.91 -52.51 -22.87
#